data_AF-A0A3C1AD61-F1
#
_entry.id   AF-A0A3C1AD61-F1
#
_cell.length_a   1.000
_cell.length_b   1.000
_cell.length_c   1.000
_cell.angle_alpha   90.00
_cell.angle_beta   90.00
_cell.angle_gamma   90.00
#
_symmetry.space_group_name_H-M   'P 1'
#
loop_
_entity.id
_entity.type
_entity.pdbx_description
1 polymer ?
#
loop_
_entity_poly.entity_id
_entity_poly.type
_entity_poly.pdbx_seq_one_letter_code
_entity_poly.pdbx_strand_id
1 'polypeptide(L)'
;MKIKLVWKNGTHIIVAYRLFIALIIFSLSRLCLYWFQHDLFPAQYIPSPFTLWRLGLRFDISAVLMLNLPYIFLATLPFPFRNHKYYRNFTSFFFYFANFIGILLNIIDSAYFPFNLKRLTWDFTGFLKATNNFGLLIPKLIADFWIYLLVVFVLFLILVLFTTRLSYDRKLFYQSKWTFFGWNLFLMIIWAGMAIVGIRGGLQRRPITLVNAAEMISPELDALILNSPFTIIKTYGKPSLKEVV
;
A
#
# COMPACT_ATOMS: atom_id res chain seq x y z
N MET A 1 23.45 33.22 16.01
CA MET A 1 23.51 31.93 15.28
C MET A 1 22.13 31.61 14.71
N LYS A 2 21.79 32.11 13.52
CA LYS A 2 20.49 31.86 12.89
C LYS A 2 20.57 30.55 12.10
N ILE A 3 20.09 29.46 12.68
CA ILE A 3 19.83 28.22 11.94
C ILE A 3 18.68 28.53 10.99
N LYS A 4 18.98 28.96 9.77
CA LYS A 4 18.00 29.05 8.69
C LYS A 4 17.75 27.62 8.19
N LEU A 5 16.79 26.94 8.82
CA LEU A 5 16.28 25.66 8.38
C LEU A 5 15.41 25.88 7.13
N VAL A 6 16.06 26.09 5.99
CA VAL A 6 15.39 26.16 4.68
C VAL A 6 15.13 24.73 4.23
N TRP A 7 13.91 24.25 4.43
CA TRP A 7 13.41 22.95 3.93
C TRP A 7 13.35 22.95 2.40
N LYS A 8 14.49 22.80 1.72
CA LYS A 8 14.55 22.52 0.27
C LYS A 8 14.90 21.05 0.05
N ASN A 9 13.90 20.27 -0.37
CA ASN A 9 13.95 18.94 -1.01
C ASN A 9 14.97 17.91 -0.45
N GLY A 10 14.97 17.70 0.86
CA GLY A 10 15.68 16.57 1.48
C GLY A 10 15.10 15.22 1.03
N THR A 11 15.96 14.22 0.83
CA THR A 11 15.58 12.85 0.40
C THR A 11 14.47 12.23 1.25
N HIS A 12 14.46 12.48 2.56
CA HIS A 12 13.44 11.96 3.47
C HIS A 12 12.06 12.62 3.30
N ILE A 13 12.01 13.89 2.87
CA ILE A 13 10.74 14.56 2.51
C ILE A 13 10.14 13.89 1.29
N ILE A 14 10.97 13.54 0.31
CA ILE A 14 10.53 12.85 -0.91
C ILE A 14 9.96 11.47 -0.56
N VAL A 15 10.60 10.74 0.36
CA VAL A 15 10.07 9.46 0.87
C VAL A 15 8.71 9.67 1.54
N ALA A 16 8.59 10.62 2.46
CA ALA A 16 7.32 10.93 3.13
C ALA A 16 6.21 11.33 2.15
N TYR A 17 6.52 12.22 1.21
CA TYR A 17 5.59 12.66 0.18
C TYR A 17 5.13 11.49 -0.70
N ARG A 18 6.04 10.65 -1.16
CA ARG A 18 5.71 9.48 -1.99
C ARG A 18 4.83 8.48 -1.24
N LEU A 19 5.14 8.17 0.01
CA LEU A 19 4.32 7.28 0.84
C LEU A 19 2.95 7.88 1.14
N PHE A 20 2.87 9.19 1.33
CA PHE A 20 1.59 9.87 1.56
C PHE A 20 0.69 9.81 0.32
N ILE A 21 1.22 10.10 -0.87
CA ILE A 21 0.46 9.94 -2.13
C ILE A 21 0.08 8.47 -2.34
N ALA A 22 1.01 7.53 -2.09
CA ALA A 22 0.72 6.11 -2.17
C ALA A 22 -0.44 5.71 -1.26
N LEU A 23 -0.47 6.21 -0.01
CA LEU A 23 -1.57 5.96 0.92
C LEU A 23 -2.91 6.46 0.39
N ILE A 24 -2.97 7.68 -0.15
CA ILE A 24 -4.21 8.24 -0.72
C ILE A 24 -4.70 7.36 -1.88
N ILE A 25 -3.83 7.06 -2.84
CA ILE A 25 -4.20 6.25 -4.02
C ILE A 25 -4.59 4.83 -3.62
N PHE A 26 -3.91 4.26 -2.62
CA PHE A 26 -4.21 2.93 -2.11
C PHE A 26 -5.56 2.89 -1.37
N SER A 27 -5.88 3.90 -0.56
CA SER A 27 -7.20 4.02 0.05
C SER A 27 -8.30 4.20 -1.01
N LEU A 28 -8.06 4.99 -2.06
CA LEU A 28 -9.00 5.13 -3.17
C LEU A 28 -9.22 3.80 -3.91
N SER A 29 -8.16 3.03 -4.18
CA SER A 29 -8.30 1.71 -4.81
C SER A 29 -9.06 0.72 -3.95
N ARG A 30 -8.95 0.78 -2.61
CA ARG A 30 -9.79 -0.03 -1.70
C ARG A 30 -11.25 0.37 -1.78
N LEU A 31 -11.55 1.68 -1.80
CA LEU A 31 -12.92 2.20 -1.89
C LEU A 31 -13.61 1.84 -3.22
N CYS A 32 -12.87 1.46 -4.26
CA CYS A 32 -13.46 0.87 -5.46
C CYS A 32 -14.32 -0.36 -5.17
N LEU A 33 -14.02 -1.16 -4.14
CA LEU A 33 -14.92 -2.27 -3.76
C LEU A 33 -16.32 -1.73 -3.40
N TYR A 34 -16.37 -0.66 -2.60
CA TYR A 34 -17.63 -0.03 -2.24
C TYR A 34 -18.34 0.49 -3.49
N TRP A 35 -17.66 1.23 -4.37
CA TRP A 35 -18.31 1.80 -5.56
C TRP A 35 -18.80 0.76 -6.56
N PHE A 36 -18.03 -0.31 -6.79
CA PHE A 36 -18.41 -1.34 -7.76
C PHE A 36 -19.42 -2.34 -7.20
N GLN A 37 -19.37 -2.62 -5.90
CA GLN A 37 -20.12 -3.73 -5.30
C GLN A 37 -21.00 -3.31 -4.12
N HIS A 38 -21.42 -2.04 -4.05
CA HIS A 38 -22.30 -1.55 -2.97
C HIS A 38 -23.59 -2.38 -2.81
N ASP A 39 -24.14 -2.91 -3.91
CA ASP A 39 -25.37 -3.72 -3.90
C ASP A 39 -25.25 -5.04 -3.11
N LEU A 40 -24.03 -5.52 -2.90
CA LEU A 40 -23.77 -6.73 -2.11
C LEU A 40 -23.77 -6.48 -0.59
N PHE A 41 -23.80 -5.21 -0.17
CA PHE A 41 -23.75 -4.84 1.24
C PHE A 41 -25.13 -4.34 1.70
N PRO A 42 -25.59 -4.69 2.92
CA PRO A 42 -26.91 -4.26 3.39
C PRO A 42 -26.96 -2.75 3.61
N ALA A 43 -27.75 -2.03 2.80
CA ALA A 43 -27.82 -0.57 2.78
C ALA A 43 -28.07 0.07 4.16
N GLN A 44 -28.84 -0.60 5.02
CA GLN A 44 -29.18 -0.15 6.37
C GLN A 44 -27.99 -0.06 7.33
N TYR A 45 -26.88 -0.75 7.03
CA TYR A 45 -25.69 -0.78 7.88
C TYR A 45 -24.52 0.02 7.30
N ILE A 46 -24.55 0.39 6.02
CA ILE A 46 -23.44 1.07 5.35
C ILE A 46 -23.25 2.47 5.96
N PRO A 47 -22.17 2.72 6.70
CA PRO A 47 -21.88 4.05 7.19
C PRO A 47 -21.41 4.95 6.05
N SER A 48 -21.30 6.25 6.30
CA SER A 48 -20.82 7.19 5.27
C SER A 48 -19.49 6.74 4.64
N PRO A 49 -19.23 7.00 3.35
CA PRO A 49 -17.97 6.66 2.70
C PRO A 49 -16.74 7.24 3.43
N PHE A 50 -16.89 8.40 4.06
CA PHE A 50 -15.86 9.00 4.89
C PHE A 50 -15.54 8.17 6.14
N THR A 51 -16.57 7.60 6.79
CA THR A 51 -16.39 6.69 7.92
C THR A 51 -15.67 5.41 7.48
N LEU A 52 -16.07 4.80 6.37
CA LEU A 52 -15.40 3.62 5.81
C LEU A 52 -13.94 3.91 5.48
N TRP A 53 -13.68 5.04 4.84
CA TRP A 53 -12.32 5.52 4.57
C TRP A 53 -11.50 5.60 5.86
N ARG A 54 -11.99 6.35 6.86
CA ARG A 54 -11.32 6.57 8.14
C ARG A 54 -11.03 5.28 8.90
N LEU A 55 -12.00 4.37 8.99
CA LEU A 55 -11.84 3.09 9.70
C LEU A 55 -10.78 2.22 9.01
N GLY A 56 -10.80 2.17 7.68
CA GLY A 56 -9.89 1.35 6.92
C GLY A 56 -8.46 1.91 6.79
N LEU A 57 -8.23 3.20 7.07
CA LEU A 57 -6.89 3.83 7.01
C LEU A 57 -5.83 3.06 7.80
N ARG A 58 -6.19 2.44 8.94
CA ARG A 58 -5.25 1.65 9.73
C ARG A 58 -4.69 0.46 8.96
N PHE A 59 -5.56 -0.23 8.20
CA PHE A 59 -5.18 -1.36 7.36
C PHE A 59 -4.42 -0.89 6.12
N ASP A 60 -4.79 0.26 5.55
CA ASP A 60 -4.09 0.84 4.40
C ASP A 60 -2.67 1.26 4.74
N ILE A 61 -2.46 1.94 5.87
CA ILE A 61 -1.12 2.32 6.37
C ILE A 61 -0.27 1.07 6.53
N SER A 62 -0.82 0.04 7.17
CA SER A 62 -0.12 -1.22 7.35
C SER A 62 0.28 -1.85 6.01
N ALA A 63 -0.64 -1.93 5.04
CA ALA A 63 -0.39 -2.52 3.73
C ALA A 63 0.64 -1.74 2.92
N VAL A 64 0.49 -0.42 2.85
CA VAL A 64 1.39 0.47 2.10
C VAL A 64 2.81 0.39 2.64
N LEU A 65 2.98 0.35 3.97
CA LEU A 65 4.30 0.20 4.59
C LEU A 65 4.90 -1.20 4.37
N MET A 66 4.09 -2.27 4.42
CA MET A 66 4.57 -3.63 4.09
C MET A 66 5.04 -3.72 2.64
N LEU A 67 4.22 -3.24 1.69
CA LEU A 67 4.54 -3.25 0.26
C LEU A 67 5.78 -2.40 -0.06
N ASN A 68 5.88 -1.22 0.54
CA ASN A 68 6.96 -0.28 0.29
C ASN A 68 8.18 -0.47 1.21
N LEU A 69 8.23 -1.52 2.04
CA LEU A 69 9.35 -1.76 2.95
C LEU A 69 10.71 -1.78 2.23
N PRO A 70 10.87 -2.44 1.06
CA PRO A 70 12.12 -2.39 0.29
C PRO A 70 12.46 -0.97 -0.18
N TYR A 71 11.46 -0.20 -0.62
CA TYR A 71 11.63 1.19 -1.02
C TYR A 71 12.08 2.08 0.14
N ILE A 72 11.42 1.96 1.30
CA ILE A 72 11.73 2.74 2.51
C ILE A 72 13.16 2.48 2.94
N PHE A 73 13.56 1.21 3.03
CA PHE A 73 14.92 0.83 3.41
C PHE A 73 15.96 1.43 2.46
N LEU A 74 15.83 1.19 1.15
CA LEU A 74 16.79 1.68 0.16
C LEU A 74 16.83 3.21 0.08
N ALA A 75 15.69 3.88 0.12
CA ALA A 75 15.62 5.34 -0.02
C ALA A 75 16.19 6.09 1.21
N THR A 76 16.17 5.45 2.38
CA THR A 76 16.55 6.08 3.65
C THR A 76 17.99 5.76 4.09
N LEU A 77 18.72 4.94 3.33
CA LEU A 77 20.13 4.64 3.61
C LEU A 77 20.95 5.93 3.84
N PRO A 78 21.87 5.93 4.82
CA PRO A 78 22.60 7.13 5.23
C PRO A 78 23.77 7.50 4.30
N PHE A 79 23.89 6.84 3.15
CA PHE A 79 25.03 6.97 2.27
C PHE A 79 24.78 7.95 1.11
N PRO A 80 25.80 8.73 0.68
CA PRO A 80 25.65 9.73 -0.36
C PRO A 80 25.37 9.13 -1.76
N PHE A 81 25.72 7.86 -2.00
CA PHE A 81 25.45 7.19 -3.27
C PHE A 81 23.95 7.10 -3.60
N ARG A 82 23.08 7.25 -2.60
CA ARG A 82 21.62 7.23 -2.80
C ARG A 82 21.13 8.33 -3.75
N ASN A 83 21.91 9.40 -3.90
CA ASN A 83 21.60 10.51 -4.80
C ASN A 83 22.03 10.24 -6.25
N HIS A 84 22.74 9.13 -6.51
CA HIS A 84 23.11 8.74 -7.86
C HIS A 84 21.87 8.44 -8.71
N LYS A 85 21.89 8.77 -10.00
CA LYS A 85 20.73 8.58 -10.90
C LYS A 85 20.30 7.12 -10.97
N TYR A 86 21.24 6.19 -11.15
CA TYR A 86 20.95 4.76 -11.21
C TYR A 86 20.36 4.23 -9.90
N TYR A 87 20.91 4.62 -8.76
CA TYR A 87 20.36 4.22 -7.46
C TYR A 87 18.93 4.73 -7.27
N ARG A 88 18.66 6.00 -7.59
CA ARG A 88 17.31 6.57 -7.51
C ARG A 88 16.31 5.86 -8.42
N ASN A 89 16.72 5.47 -9.62
CA ASN A 89 15.88 4.71 -10.53
C ASN A 89 15.59 3.31 -9.98
N PHE A 90 16.60 2.62 -9.48
CA PHE A 90 16.47 1.31 -8.84
C PHE A 90 15.54 1.36 -7.62
N THR A 91 15.72 2.33 -6.73
CA THR A 91 14.82 2.53 -5.58
C THR A 91 13.41 2.91 -6.03
N SER A 92 13.26 3.75 -7.06
CA SER A 92 11.93 4.12 -7.59
C SER A 92 11.22 2.95 -8.26
N PHE A 93 11.95 1.99 -8.85
CA PHE A 93 11.37 0.76 -9.37
C PHE A 93 10.63 -0.01 -8.26
N PHE A 94 11.26 -0.22 -7.09
CA PHE A 94 10.58 -0.89 -5.97
C PHE A 94 9.32 -0.15 -5.53
N PHE A 95 9.34 1.18 -5.50
CA PHE A 95 8.18 1.99 -5.16
C PHE A 95 7.03 1.79 -6.17
N TYR A 96 7.30 2.01 -7.46
CA TYR A 96 6.24 1.93 -8.47
C TYR A 96 5.73 0.51 -8.65
N PHE A 97 6.63 -0.48 -8.63
CA PHE A 97 6.26 -1.88 -8.75
C PHE A 97 5.39 -2.35 -7.57
N ALA A 98 5.78 -2.03 -6.32
CA ALA A 98 5.02 -2.42 -5.14
C ALA A 98 3.63 -1.77 -5.10
N ASN A 99 3.52 -0.47 -5.41
CA ASN A 99 2.23 0.22 -5.41
C ASN A 99 1.36 -0.20 -6.60
N PHE A 100 1.95 -0.50 -7.77
CA PHE A 100 1.21 -1.07 -8.91
C PHE A 100 0.55 -2.39 -8.52
N ILE A 101 1.30 -3.32 -7.92
CA ILE A 101 0.77 -4.60 -7.42
C ILE A 101 -0.32 -4.37 -6.38
N GLY A 102 -0.09 -3.46 -5.43
CA GLY A 102 -1.06 -3.15 -4.38
C GLY A 102 -2.41 -2.65 -4.93
N ILE A 103 -2.37 -1.70 -5.87
CA ILE A 103 -3.56 -1.17 -6.55
C ILE A 103 -4.23 -2.29 -7.36
N LEU A 104 -3.46 -3.04 -8.14
CA LEU A 104 -3.96 -4.13 -8.98
C LEU A 104 -4.71 -5.17 -8.14
N LEU A 105 -4.16 -5.58 -7.00
CA LEU A 105 -4.79 -6.57 -6.12
C LEU A 105 -6.13 -6.06 -5.53
N ASN A 106 -6.21 -4.80 -5.10
CA ASN A 106 -7.47 -4.22 -4.61
C ASN A 106 -8.56 -4.20 -5.69
N ILE A 107 -8.16 -3.92 -6.94
CA ILE A 107 -9.11 -3.83 -8.05
C ILE A 107 -9.52 -5.22 -8.58
N ILE A 108 -8.59 -6.17 -8.70
CA ILE A 108 -8.90 -7.58 -9.01
C ILE A 108 -9.87 -8.15 -7.96
N ASP A 109 -9.59 -7.89 -6.69
CA ASP A 109 -10.46 -8.31 -5.60
C ASP A 109 -11.86 -7.68 -5.71
N SER A 110 -11.96 -6.41 -6.09
CA SER A 110 -13.27 -5.77 -6.32
C SER A 110 -14.07 -6.42 -7.44
N ALA A 111 -13.40 -6.88 -8.50
CA ALA A 111 -14.01 -7.63 -9.59
C ALA A 111 -14.41 -9.07 -9.18
N TYR A 112 -13.62 -9.69 -8.30
CA TYR A 112 -13.82 -11.08 -7.86
C TYR A 112 -14.70 -11.22 -6.61
N PHE A 113 -14.96 -10.12 -5.90
CA PHE A 113 -15.73 -10.10 -4.66
C PHE A 113 -17.12 -10.74 -4.78
N PRO A 114 -17.91 -10.55 -5.87
CA PRO A 114 -19.24 -11.15 -5.99
C PRO A 114 -19.26 -12.68 -5.93
N PHE A 115 -18.15 -13.34 -6.27
CA PHE A 115 -18.08 -14.80 -6.31
C PHE A 115 -17.79 -15.42 -4.94
N ASN A 116 -17.10 -14.69 -4.06
CA ASN A 116 -16.58 -15.22 -2.81
C ASN A 116 -17.12 -14.51 -1.56
N LEU A 117 -17.64 -13.29 -1.70
CA LEU A 117 -18.11 -12.42 -0.62
C LEU A 117 -17.07 -12.19 0.50
N LYS A 118 -15.79 -12.42 0.18
CA LYS A 118 -14.64 -12.20 1.07
C LYS A 118 -13.48 -11.62 0.28
N ARG A 119 -12.65 -10.83 0.97
CA ARG A 119 -11.39 -10.31 0.43
C ARG A 119 -10.45 -11.43 0.01
N LEU A 120 -9.67 -11.22 -1.05
CA LEU A 120 -8.63 -12.17 -1.47
C LEU A 120 -7.68 -12.51 -0.31
N THR A 121 -7.41 -13.80 -0.13
CA THR A 121 -6.44 -14.35 0.81
C THR A 121 -5.29 -15.03 0.05
N TRP A 122 -4.28 -15.50 0.79
CA TRP A 122 -3.16 -16.24 0.21
C TRP A 122 -3.61 -17.45 -0.63
N ASP A 123 -4.73 -18.08 -0.30
CA ASP A 123 -5.29 -19.24 -1.00
C ASP A 123 -5.61 -18.94 -2.47
N PHE A 124 -5.96 -17.69 -2.79
CA PHE A 124 -6.19 -17.26 -4.18
C PHE A 124 -4.94 -17.46 -5.05
N THR A 125 -3.75 -17.28 -4.49
CA THR A 125 -2.50 -17.53 -5.22
C THR A 125 -2.29 -19.02 -5.52
N GLY A 126 -2.79 -19.90 -4.64
CA GLY A 126 -2.83 -21.35 -4.87
C GLY A 126 -3.83 -21.72 -5.97
N PHE A 127 -5.02 -21.12 -5.96
CA PHE A 127 -6.02 -21.28 -7.02
C PHE A 127 -5.49 -20.88 -8.40
N LEU A 128 -4.79 -19.73 -8.49
CA LEU A 128 -4.14 -19.30 -9.73
C LEU A 128 -3.10 -20.29 -10.24
N LYS A 129 -2.33 -20.92 -9.34
CA LYS A 129 -1.33 -21.93 -9.69
C LYS A 129 -1.94 -23.26 -10.11
N ALA A 130 -3.06 -23.65 -9.49
CA ALA A 130 -3.78 -24.89 -9.80
C ALA A 130 -4.56 -24.79 -11.13
N THR A 131 -4.87 -23.57 -11.59
CA THR A 131 -5.55 -23.34 -12.86
C THR A 131 -4.59 -23.62 -14.02
N ASN A 132 -4.64 -24.85 -14.55
CA ASN A 132 -3.94 -25.20 -15.78
C ASN A 132 -4.36 -24.24 -16.91
N ASN A 133 -3.38 -23.75 -17.67
CA ASN A 133 -3.58 -22.83 -18.79
C ASN A 133 -4.12 -21.43 -18.44
N PHE A 134 -3.83 -20.90 -17.24
CA PHE A 134 -4.18 -19.51 -16.88
C PHE A 134 -3.79 -18.49 -17.97
N GLY A 135 -2.65 -18.69 -18.65
CA GLY A 135 -2.18 -17.85 -19.75
C GLY A 135 -3.17 -17.73 -20.92
N LEU A 136 -3.95 -18.78 -21.21
CA LEU A 136 -4.98 -18.76 -22.26
C LEU A 136 -6.24 -17.98 -21.83
N LEU A 137 -6.45 -17.80 -20.53
CA LEU A 137 -7.59 -17.06 -19.98
C LEU A 137 -7.33 -15.56 -19.89
N ILE A 138 -6.06 -15.13 -19.92
CA ILE A 138 -5.67 -13.71 -19.80
C ILE A 138 -6.37 -12.81 -20.83
N PRO A 139 -6.41 -13.13 -22.15
CA PRO A 139 -7.05 -12.25 -23.13
C PRO A 139 -8.54 -12.06 -22.85
N LYS A 140 -9.22 -13.14 -22.46
CA LYS A 140 -10.64 -13.10 -22.09
C LYS A 140 -10.86 -12.30 -20.81
N LEU A 141 -10.02 -12.49 -19.79
CA LEU A 141 -10.07 -11.72 -18.55
C LEU A 141 -9.87 -10.22 -18.79
N ILE A 142 -8.96 -9.85 -19.69
CA ILE A 142 -8.76 -8.44 -20.08
C ILE A 142 -9.99 -7.88 -20.76
N ALA A 143 -10.61 -8.65 -21.67
CA ALA A 143 -11.82 -8.23 -22.37
C ALA A 143 -13.02 -8.08 -21.42
N ASP A 144 -13.23 -9.04 -20.51
CA ASP A 144 -14.37 -9.05 -19.60
C ASP A 144 -14.23 -7.99 -18.50
N PHE A 145 -13.00 -7.68 -18.05
CA PHE A 145 -12.73 -6.77 -16.93
C PHE A 145 -11.99 -5.48 -17.33
N TRP A 146 -12.12 -5.04 -18.58
CA TRP A 146 -11.40 -3.87 -19.11
C TRP A 146 -11.62 -2.59 -18.30
N ILE A 147 -12.83 -2.36 -17.76
CA ILE A 147 -13.16 -1.20 -16.91
C ILE A 147 -12.31 -1.21 -15.63
N TYR A 148 -12.15 -2.36 -15.00
CA TYR A 148 -11.33 -2.51 -13.80
C TYR A 148 -9.85 -2.23 -14.11
N LEU A 149 -9.34 -2.74 -15.23
CA LEU A 149 -7.98 -2.45 -15.69
C LEU A 149 -7.76 -0.97 -16.02
N LEU A 150 -8.78 -0.31 -16.58
CA LEU A 150 -8.75 1.14 -16.82
C LEU A 150 -8.63 1.91 -15.49
N VAL A 151 -9.35 1.50 -14.44
CA VAL A 151 -9.22 2.11 -13.10
C VAL A 151 -7.81 1.91 -12.53
N VAL A 152 -7.23 0.71 -12.65
CA VAL A 152 -5.83 0.47 -12.25
C VAL A 152 -4.90 1.43 -12.99
N PHE A 153 -5.06 1.54 -14.32
CA PHE A 153 -4.26 2.43 -15.14
C PHE A 153 -4.37 3.89 -14.72
N VAL A 154 -5.59 4.40 -14.52
CA VAL A 154 -5.85 5.79 -14.10
C VAL A 154 -5.26 6.06 -12.72
N LEU A 155 -5.51 5.21 -11.73
CA LEU A 155 -4.99 5.38 -10.38
C LEU A 155 -3.46 5.32 -10.36
N PHE A 156 -2.85 4.41 -11.12
CA PHE A 156 -1.41 4.30 -11.23
C PHE A 156 -0.79 5.50 -11.97
N LEU A 157 -1.45 5.99 -13.03
CA LEU A 157 -1.03 7.20 -13.74
C LEU A 157 -1.05 8.42 -12.80
N ILE A 158 -2.11 8.59 -12.02
CA ILE A 158 -2.22 9.65 -11.00
C ILE A 158 -1.07 9.50 -10.00
N LEU A 159 -0.83 8.30 -9.47
CA LEU A 159 0.30 8.03 -8.56
C LEU A 159 1.61 8.55 -9.17
N VAL A 160 1.95 8.14 -10.39
CA VAL A 160 3.18 8.54 -11.09
C VAL A 160 3.25 10.05 -11.30
N LEU A 161 2.17 10.68 -11.77
CA LEU A 161 2.13 12.12 -12.03
C LEU A 161 2.35 12.94 -10.76
N PHE A 162 1.73 12.55 -9.64
CA PHE A 162 1.87 13.27 -8.38
C PHE A 162 3.23 13.02 -7.72
N THR A 163 3.77 11.79 -7.77
CA THR A 163 5.05 11.45 -7.13
C THR A 163 6.27 11.99 -7.88
N THR A 164 6.13 12.33 -9.16
CA THR A 164 7.19 12.93 -9.98
C THR A 164 7.26 14.45 -9.90
N ARG A 165 6.23 15.13 -9.35
CA ARG A 165 6.23 16.60 -9.19
C ARG A 165 7.31 17.12 -8.25
N LEU A 166 7.70 16.32 -7.24
CA LEU A 166 8.75 16.70 -6.30
C LEU A 166 10.11 16.21 -6.82
N SER A 167 10.92 17.13 -7.33
CA SER A 167 12.27 16.83 -7.83
C SER A 167 13.32 16.83 -6.71
N TYR A 168 14.25 15.88 -6.77
CA TYR A 168 15.44 15.86 -5.93
C TYR A 168 16.31 17.08 -6.25
N ASP A 169 16.53 17.97 -5.28
CA ASP A 169 17.53 19.03 -5.44
C ASP A 169 18.94 18.42 -5.38
N ARG A 170 19.82 18.88 -6.27
CA ARG A 170 21.20 18.36 -6.39
C ARG A 170 22.13 18.93 -5.32
N LYS A 171 21.79 20.03 -4.65
CA LYS A 171 22.67 20.70 -3.68
C LYS A 171 22.31 20.32 -2.25
N LEU A 172 22.89 19.22 -1.76
CA LEU A 172 22.90 18.92 -0.34
C LEU A 172 23.99 19.75 0.35
N PHE A 173 23.59 20.83 1.01
CA PHE A 173 24.47 21.66 1.83
C PHE A 173 24.73 20.98 3.18
N TYR A 174 25.64 20.00 3.23
CA TYR A 174 26.18 19.50 4.50
C TYR A 174 27.61 20.00 4.68
N GLN A 175 27.88 20.60 5.83
CA GLN A 175 29.20 21.16 6.16
C GLN A 175 30.26 20.06 6.38
N SER A 176 29.86 18.85 6.77
CA SER A 176 30.76 17.69 6.99
C SER A 176 30.09 16.36 6.61
N LYS A 177 30.89 15.42 6.06
CA LYS A 177 30.45 14.06 5.70
C LYS A 177 29.95 13.26 6.93
N TRP A 178 30.54 13.49 8.10
CA TRP A 178 30.15 12.82 9.34
C TRP A 178 28.81 13.32 9.89
N THR A 179 28.59 14.64 9.84
CA THR A 179 27.29 15.23 10.20
C THR A 179 26.19 14.76 9.25
N PHE A 180 26.49 14.62 7.95
CA PHE A 180 25.58 14.00 6.99
C PHE A 180 25.23 12.57 7.39
N PHE A 181 26.23 11.71 7.60
CA PHE A 181 25.99 10.32 7.93
C PHE A 181 25.19 10.16 9.22
N GLY A 182 25.59 10.85 10.30
CA GLY A 182 24.90 10.79 11.59
C GLY A 182 23.44 11.25 11.52
N TRP A 183 23.16 12.36 10.81
CA TRP A 183 21.79 12.85 10.66
C TRP A 183 20.91 11.90 9.83
N ASN A 184 21.42 11.37 8.72
CA ASN A 184 20.64 10.44 7.90
C ASN A 184 20.48 9.07 8.57
N LEU A 185 21.45 8.63 9.38
CA LEU A 185 21.34 7.41 10.19
C LEU A 185 20.23 7.56 11.24
N PHE A 186 20.19 8.70 11.93
CA PHE A 186 19.11 9.03 12.86
C PHE A 186 17.74 9.01 12.18
N LEU A 187 17.61 9.64 11.01
CA LEU A 187 16.37 9.62 10.23
C LEU A 187 16.02 8.22 9.74
N MET A 188 16.99 7.38 9.37
CA MET A 188 16.75 5.99 8.98
C MET A 188 16.16 5.18 10.14
N ILE A 189 16.65 5.38 11.37
CA ILE A 189 16.10 4.75 12.58
C ILE A 189 14.65 5.20 12.81
N ILE A 190 14.36 6.50 12.64
CA ILE A 190 12.99 7.02 12.71
C ILE A 190 12.09 6.35 11.65
N TRP A 191 12.56 6.22 10.41
CA TRP A 191 11.83 5.53 9.35
C TRP A 191 11.57 4.06 9.67
N ALA A 192 12.56 3.34 10.20
CA ALA A 192 12.40 1.96 10.65
C ALA A 192 11.36 1.86 11.78
N GLY A 193 11.43 2.75 12.78
CA GLY A 193 10.44 2.80 13.87
C GLY A 193 9.02 3.07 13.38
N MET A 194 8.85 4.06 12.50
CA MET A 194 7.54 4.37 11.90
C MET A 194 7.01 3.21 11.05
N ALA A 195 7.87 2.55 10.28
CA ALA A 195 7.48 1.38 9.50
C ALA A 195 7.00 0.25 10.43
N ILE A 196 7.74 -0.07 11.50
CA ILE A 196 7.35 -1.12 12.46
C ILE A 196 6.00 -0.78 13.13
N VAL A 197 5.85 0.43 13.64
CA VAL A 197 4.61 0.86 14.33
C VAL A 197 3.42 0.86 13.35
N GLY A 198 3.61 1.36 12.13
CA GLY A 198 2.55 1.40 11.13
C GLY A 198 2.16 0.02 10.61
N ILE A 199 3.12 -0.89 10.37
CA ILE A 199 2.90 -2.30 10.00
C ILE A 199 2.16 -3.06 11.12
N ARG A 200 2.37 -2.68 12.39
CA ARG A 200 1.61 -3.23 13.53
C ARG A 200 0.21 -2.65 13.65
N GLY A 201 -0.12 -1.58 12.92
CA GLY A 201 -1.39 -0.86 13.02
C GLY A 201 -1.49 0.08 14.22
N GLY A 202 -0.35 0.43 14.85
CA GLY A 202 -0.28 1.35 16.00
C GLY A 202 0.56 0.81 17.17
N LEU A 203 0.43 1.44 18.34
CA LEU A 203 1.16 1.12 19.58
C LEU A 203 0.54 -0.02 20.41
N GLN A 204 -0.35 -0.78 19.80
CA GLN A 204 -1.07 -1.89 20.41
C GLN A 204 -0.18 -3.11 20.71
N ARG A 205 -0.54 -3.88 21.75
CA ARG A 205 0.23 -5.06 22.19
C ARG A 205 0.33 -6.13 21.11
N ARG A 206 -0.76 -6.43 20.43
CA ARG A 206 -0.82 -7.42 19.35
C ARG A 206 -0.80 -6.73 17.98
N PRO A 207 -0.09 -7.26 16.97
CA PRO A 207 -0.15 -6.71 15.61
C PRO A 207 -1.58 -6.73 15.07
N ILE A 208 -1.92 -5.76 14.22
CA ILE A 208 -3.23 -5.70 13.57
C ILE A 208 -3.49 -6.96 12.72
N THR A 209 -4.71 -7.48 12.83
CA THR A 209 -5.20 -8.70 12.17
C THR A 209 -6.55 -8.45 11.51
N LEU A 210 -7.04 -9.43 10.73
CA LEU A 210 -8.36 -9.37 10.09
C LEU A 210 -9.48 -9.29 11.14
N VAL A 211 -9.33 -9.96 12.29
CA VAL A 211 -10.32 -9.94 13.38
C VAL A 211 -10.56 -8.52 13.89
N ASN A 212 -9.54 -7.66 13.90
CA ASN A 212 -9.70 -6.28 14.32
C ASN A 212 -10.62 -5.47 13.39
N ALA A 213 -10.81 -5.89 12.14
CA ALA A 213 -11.76 -5.24 11.24
C ALA A 213 -13.21 -5.54 11.70
N ALA A 214 -13.51 -6.81 11.97
CA ALA A 214 -14.81 -7.24 12.49
C ALA A 214 -15.13 -6.69 13.91
N GLU A 215 -14.11 -6.28 14.67
CA GLU A 215 -14.30 -5.53 15.92
C GLU A 215 -14.60 -4.03 15.70
N MET A 216 -14.14 -3.46 14.57
CA MET A 216 -14.26 -2.03 14.26
C MET A 216 -15.54 -1.68 13.49
N ILE A 217 -16.11 -2.62 12.74
CA ILE A 217 -17.35 -2.48 11.98
C ILE A 217 -18.10 -3.82 12.00
N SER A 218 -19.39 -3.83 11.63
CA SER A 218 -20.15 -5.08 11.53
C SER A 218 -19.43 -6.10 10.63
N PRO A 219 -19.46 -7.41 10.97
CA PRO A 219 -18.79 -8.45 10.18
C PRO A 219 -19.20 -8.47 8.71
N GLU A 220 -20.44 -8.06 8.40
CA GLU A 220 -20.97 -7.95 7.04
C GLU A 220 -20.27 -6.87 6.20
N LEU A 221 -19.61 -5.89 6.84
CA LEU A 221 -18.97 -4.75 6.19
C LEU A 221 -17.45 -4.72 6.37
N ASP A 222 -16.86 -5.70 7.05
CA ASP A 222 -15.43 -5.71 7.36
C ASP A 222 -14.55 -5.70 6.10
N ALA A 223 -15.03 -6.32 5.02
CA ALA A 223 -14.42 -6.29 3.71
C ALA A 223 -14.26 -4.86 3.17
N LEU A 224 -15.15 -3.92 3.48
CA LEU A 224 -15.05 -2.54 3.00
C LEU A 224 -13.88 -1.77 3.63
N ILE A 225 -13.46 -2.15 4.83
CA ILE A 225 -12.34 -1.51 5.56
C ILE A 225 -11.02 -2.28 5.39
N LEU A 226 -11.08 -3.57 5.06
CA LEU A 226 -9.93 -4.39 4.71
C LEU A 226 -9.47 -4.14 3.26
N ASN A 227 -8.18 -4.33 3.01
CA ASN A 227 -7.59 -4.29 1.67
C ASN A 227 -6.91 -5.62 1.35
N SER A 228 -6.89 -5.98 0.07
CA SER A 228 -6.45 -7.31 -0.39
C SER A 228 -4.96 -7.54 -0.18
N PRO A 229 -4.06 -6.56 -0.40
CA PRO A 229 -2.64 -6.74 -0.09
C PRO A 229 -2.40 -7.06 1.39
N PHE A 230 -3.12 -6.39 2.30
CA PHE A 230 -3.04 -6.68 3.73
C PHE A 230 -3.53 -8.10 4.05
N THR A 231 -4.70 -8.50 3.54
CA THR A 231 -5.27 -9.82 3.83
C THR A 231 -4.40 -10.94 3.28
N ILE A 232 -3.86 -10.80 2.06
CA ILE A 232 -2.93 -11.75 1.45
C ILE A 232 -1.65 -11.89 2.29
N ILE A 233 -1.02 -10.77 2.67
CA ILE A 233 0.21 -10.81 3.47
C ILE A 233 -0.03 -11.44 4.86
N LYS A 234 -1.18 -11.14 5.49
CA LYS A 234 -1.51 -11.64 6.84
C LYS A 234 -2.00 -13.10 6.88
N THR A 235 -2.40 -13.63 5.74
CA THR A 235 -2.84 -15.04 5.58
C THR A 235 -1.74 -15.93 5.00
N TYR A 236 -0.62 -15.36 4.56
CA TYR A 236 0.55 -16.11 4.11
C TYR A 236 1.00 -17.13 5.17
N GLY A 237 1.11 -18.40 4.76
CA GLY A 237 1.60 -19.49 5.61
C GLY A 237 0.67 -19.91 6.74
N LYS A 238 -0.57 -19.43 6.78
CA LYS A 238 -1.58 -19.90 7.73
C LYS A 238 -2.49 -20.96 7.08
N PRO A 239 -2.89 -22.00 7.82
CA PRO A 239 -3.88 -22.94 7.32
C PRO A 239 -5.21 -22.21 7.10
N SER A 240 -5.88 -22.51 5.98
CA SER A 240 -7.26 -22.09 5.76
C SER A 240 -8.13 -22.62 6.90
N LEU A 241 -8.99 -21.78 7.46
CA LEU A 241 -9.96 -22.23 8.46
C LEU A 241 -10.84 -23.29 7.78
N LYS A 242 -10.81 -24.52 8.30
CA LYS A 242 -11.82 -25.53 7.95
C LYS A 242 -13.16 -24.98 8.39
N GLU A 243 -14.11 -24.84 7.45
CA GLU A 243 -15.50 -24.67 7.82
C GLU A 243 -15.90 -25.82 8.73
N VAL A 244 -16.35 -25.47 9.93
CA VAL A 244 -17.02 -26.44 10.80
C VAL A 244 -18.41 -26.59 10.20
N VAL A 245 -18.57 -27.64 9.38
CA VAL A 245 -19.86 -28.12 8.88
C VAL A 245 -20.71 -28.61 10.05
#